data_AF-A0A9E6SUY9-F1
#
_entry.id   AF-A0A9E6SUY9-F1
#
_cell.length_a   1.000
_cell.length_b   1.000
_cell.length_c   1.000
_cell.angle_alpha   90.00
_cell.angle_beta   90.00
_cell.angle_gamma   90.00
#
_symmetry.space_group_name_H-M   'P 1'
#
loop_
_entity.id
_entity.type
_entity.pdbx_description
1 polymer ?
#
loop_
_entity_poly.entity_id
_entity_poly.type
_entity_poly.pdbx_seq_one_letter_code
_entity_poly.pdbx_strand_id
1 'polypeptide(L)'
;MRLTIFGICGFLRQTSSRSSREIGRASTAFASTTSIAFVSSGPNRERKELSFVTTIHDFISTPGEILLEEFLEPLGISQYRLAQTIGKPQSAISDIVHGRRSISTEMACLLSAALGTSPEFWLNLQMTYDLKTFDEAILASVPCLL
;
A
#
# COMPACT_ATOMS: atom_id res chain seq x y z
N MET A 1 5.13 3.60 -19.30
CA MET A 1 3.78 3.56 -18.71
C MET A 1 3.93 3.29 -17.22
N ARG A 2 3.86 4.33 -16.39
CA ARG A 2 3.86 4.19 -14.93
C ARG A 2 2.48 3.65 -14.52
N LEU A 3 2.42 2.53 -13.80
CA LEU A 3 1.16 2.00 -13.28
C LEU A 3 0.72 2.87 -12.10
N THR A 4 -0.42 3.55 -12.24
CA THR A 4 -1.05 4.37 -11.19
C THR A 4 -1.60 3.48 -10.07
N ILE A 5 -1.41 3.89 -8.81
CA ILE A 5 -1.92 3.23 -7.59
C ILE A 5 -3.45 3.06 -7.66
N PHE A 6 -4.13 3.96 -8.37
CA PHE A 6 -5.58 3.93 -8.60
C PHE A 6 -6.10 2.64 -9.27
N GLY A 7 -5.25 1.90 -10.02
CA GLY A 7 -5.63 0.63 -10.64
C GLY A 7 -5.91 -0.51 -9.65
N ILE A 8 -5.44 -0.38 -8.40
CA ILE A 8 -5.51 -1.45 -7.39
C ILE A 8 -6.68 -1.21 -6.42
N CYS A 9 -7.06 0.04 -6.16
CA CYS A 9 -8.06 0.37 -5.14
C CYS A 9 -9.51 0.07 -5.57
N GLY A 10 -9.78 -0.10 -6.88
CA GLY A 10 -11.10 -0.49 -7.39
C GLY A 10 -11.55 -1.91 -7.01
N PHE A 11 -10.64 -2.77 -6.52
CA PHE A 11 -10.91 -4.19 -6.31
C PHE A 11 -11.34 -4.57 -4.88
N LEU A 12 -11.14 -3.70 -3.88
CA LEU A 12 -11.40 -4.04 -2.46
C LEU A 12 -12.74 -3.52 -1.91
N ARG A 13 -13.70 -3.16 -2.78
CA ARG A 13 -15.08 -2.79 -2.38
C ARG A 13 -16.13 -3.89 -2.58
N GLN A 14 -15.71 -5.16 -2.70
CA GLN A 14 -16.63 -6.27 -2.97
C GLN A 14 -16.40 -7.51 -2.10
N THR A 15 -16.12 -7.36 -0.81
CA THR A 15 -16.26 -8.50 0.12
C THR A 15 -16.92 -8.06 1.43
N SER A 16 -18.17 -7.59 1.35
CA SER A 16 -19.06 -7.57 2.50
C SER A 16 -20.30 -8.45 2.23
N SER A 17 -20.44 -9.48 3.05
CA SER A 17 -21.69 -10.16 3.40
C SER A 17 -22.38 -11.04 2.34
N ARG A 18 -22.31 -12.37 2.53
CA ARG A 18 -23.51 -13.21 2.46
C ARG A 18 -23.47 -14.36 3.46
N SER A 19 -24.50 -14.37 4.29
CA SER A 19 -24.87 -15.34 5.33
C SER A 19 -25.26 -16.71 4.76
N SER A 20 -24.82 -17.76 5.47
CA SER A 20 -25.42 -19.09 5.71
C SER A 20 -26.58 -19.62 4.85
N ARG A 21 -26.43 -20.85 4.33
CA ARG A 21 -27.19 -22.09 4.70
C ARG A 21 -26.96 -23.25 3.70
N GLU A 22 -27.27 -24.47 4.18
CA GLU A 22 -27.28 -25.82 3.54
C GLU A 22 -25.91 -26.55 3.49
N ILE A 23 -25.62 -27.55 4.33
CA ILE A 23 -26.21 -28.88 4.61
C ILE A 23 -26.21 -29.83 3.40
N GLY A 24 -25.32 -30.83 3.44
CA GLY A 24 -25.35 -32.02 2.60
C GLY A 24 -24.47 -33.13 3.21
N ARG A 25 -25.12 -34.19 3.70
CA ARG A 25 -24.55 -35.36 4.38
C ARG A 25 -23.90 -36.35 3.41
N ALA A 26 -22.90 -37.05 3.96
CA ALA A 26 -22.52 -38.47 3.78
C ALA A 26 -21.97 -38.94 2.42
N SER A 27 -20.79 -39.57 2.45
CA SER A 27 -20.68 -41.02 2.23
C SER A 27 -19.28 -41.55 2.58
N THR A 28 -19.31 -42.61 3.38
CA THR A 28 -18.24 -43.53 3.72
C THR A 28 -17.82 -44.36 2.51
N ALA A 29 -16.52 -44.54 2.29
CA ALA A 29 -16.00 -45.78 1.70
C ALA A 29 -14.55 -45.99 2.14
N PHE A 30 -14.39 -47.06 2.90
CA PHE A 30 -13.14 -47.68 3.32
C PHE A 30 -12.67 -48.59 2.17
N ALA A 31 -11.45 -48.44 1.68
CA ALA A 31 -10.77 -49.47 0.89
C ALA A 31 -9.25 -49.27 0.96
N SER A 32 -8.61 -50.13 1.73
CA SER A 32 -7.16 -50.31 1.78
C SER A 32 -6.62 -51.02 0.53
N THR A 33 -5.29 -50.99 0.41
CA THR A 33 -4.39 -51.79 -0.47
C THR A 33 -4.19 -51.21 -1.87
N THR A 34 -3.03 -50.63 -2.13
CA THR A 34 -1.83 -51.34 -2.64
C THR A 34 -0.77 -50.28 -2.99
N SER A 35 0.46 -50.50 -2.51
CA SER A 35 1.66 -49.73 -2.89
C SER A 35 1.78 -49.57 -4.41
N ILE A 36 2.11 -48.36 -4.87
CA ILE A 36 3.25 -48.05 -5.75
C ILE A 36 3.38 -46.53 -5.77
N ALA A 37 4.57 -46.07 -5.40
CA ALA A 37 4.95 -44.67 -5.46
C ALA A 37 4.90 -44.18 -6.91
N PHE A 38 4.15 -43.12 -7.17
CA PHE A 38 4.32 -42.30 -8.36
C PHE A 38 4.83 -40.93 -7.89
N VAL A 39 6.16 -40.80 -7.84
CA VAL A 39 6.80 -39.48 -7.85
C VAL A 39 6.62 -38.96 -9.28
N SER A 40 5.50 -38.28 -9.52
CA SER A 40 5.41 -37.36 -10.62
C SER A 40 6.01 -36.06 -10.13
N SER A 41 7.15 -35.73 -10.72
CA SER A 41 7.66 -34.37 -10.83
C SER A 41 6.53 -33.45 -11.28
N GLY A 42 5.78 -32.92 -10.33
CA GLY A 42 5.00 -31.72 -10.55
C GLY A 42 6.00 -30.61 -10.85
N PRO A 43 5.87 -29.86 -11.96
CA PRO A 43 6.64 -28.64 -12.10
C PRO A 43 6.36 -27.83 -10.84
N ASN A 44 7.43 -27.41 -10.18
CA ASN A 44 7.41 -26.50 -9.05
C ASN A 44 6.49 -25.35 -9.47
N ARG A 45 5.22 -25.44 -9.08
CA ARG A 45 4.26 -24.37 -9.26
C ARG A 45 4.70 -23.44 -8.18
N GLU A 46 5.69 -22.61 -8.56
CA GLU A 46 6.02 -21.38 -7.91
C GLU A 46 4.69 -20.87 -7.39
N ARG A 47 4.47 -21.01 -6.08
CA ARG A 47 3.71 -19.99 -5.40
C ARG A 47 4.56 -18.77 -5.68
N LYS A 48 4.24 -18.09 -6.79
CA LYS A 48 4.13 -16.66 -6.80
C LYS A 48 3.08 -16.38 -5.74
N GLU A 49 3.51 -16.56 -4.48
CA GLU A 49 3.13 -15.71 -3.39
C GLU A 49 3.22 -14.36 -4.05
N LEU A 50 2.05 -13.83 -4.42
CA LEU A 50 1.94 -12.46 -4.86
C LEU A 50 2.37 -11.69 -3.63
N SER A 51 3.68 -11.56 -3.46
CA SER A 51 4.26 -10.43 -2.82
C SER A 51 3.72 -9.27 -3.64
N PHE A 52 2.61 -8.75 -3.15
CA PHE A 52 2.10 -7.42 -3.37
C PHE A 52 3.16 -6.34 -3.01
N VAL A 53 4.39 -6.77 -2.74
CA VAL A 53 5.54 -6.04 -2.28
C VAL A 53 6.41 -5.79 -3.51
N THR A 54 6.07 -4.71 -4.19
CA THR A 54 7.08 -3.71 -4.57
C THR A 54 8.18 -4.19 -5.50
N THR A 55 7.84 -4.85 -6.62
CA THR A 55 8.75 -4.88 -7.79
C THR A 55 8.22 -3.93 -8.88
N ILE A 56 8.27 -2.63 -8.60
CA ILE A 56 8.17 -1.58 -9.61
C ILE A 56 9.30 -0.61 -9.26
N HIS A 57 10.40 -0.69 -10.02
CA HIS A 57 11.61 0.16 -10.11
C HIS A 57 12.01 1.03 -8.91
N ASP A 58 13.32 1.13 -8.64
CA ASP A 58 13.97 1.97 -7.60
C ASP A 58 13.75 3.51 -7.73
N PHE A 59 12.56 3.94 -8.12
CA PHE A 59 12.12 5.32 -8.09
C PHE A 59 11.54 5.58 -6.69
N ILE A 60 12.30 6.32 -5.88
CA ILE A 60 11.84 6.79 -4.57
C ILE A 60 10.92 7.98 -4.82
N SER A 61 9.63 7.72 -5.00
CA SER A 61 8.62 8.79 -5.05
C SER A 61 8.45 9.43 -3.69
N THR A 62 8.44 10.76 -3.65
CA THR A 62 8.07 11.48 -2.43
C THR A 62 6.58 11.31 -2.15
N PRO A 63 6.13 11.35 -0.88
CA PRO A 63 4.70 11.35 -0.57
C PRO A 63 3.94 12.52 -1.23
N GLY A 64 4.63 13.64 -1.45
CA GLY A 64 4.11 14.81 -2.14
C GLY A 64 3.86 14.61 -3.64
N GLU A 65 4.77 13.94 -4.32
CA GLU A 65 4.60 13.55 -5.73
C GLU A 65 3.39 12.62 -5.87
N ILE A 66 3.25 11.64 -4.97
CA ILE A 66 2.09 10.73 -4.97
C ILE A 66 0.80 11.51 -4.76
N LEU A 67 0.77 12.47 -3.82
CA LEU A 67 -0.39 13.34 -3.62
C LEU A 67 -0.76 14.10 -4.90
N LEU A 68 0.23 14.60 -5.64
CA LEU A 68 0.00 15.34 -6.88
C LEU A 68 -0.49 14.43 -8.02
N GLU A 69 0.31 13.43 -8.38
CA GLU A 69 0.13 12.61 -9.58
C GLU A 69 -1.04 11.62 -9.44
N GLU A 70 -1.30 11.08 -8.25
CA GLU A 70 -2.31 10.02 -8.05
C GLU A 70 -3.66 10.55 -7.55
N PHE A 71 -3.70 11.76 -7.00
CA PHE A 71 -4.93 12.33 -6.42
C PHE A 71 -5.28 13.69 -7.03
N LEU A 72 -4.41 14.69 -6.96
CA LEU A 72 -4.77 16.04 -7.37
C LEU A 72 -4.98 16.17 -8.89
N GLU A 73 -4.07 15.64 -9.70
CA GLU A 73 -4.18 15.69 -11.16
C GLU A 73 -5.37 14.88 -11.69
N PRO A 74 -5.59 13.62 -11.27
CA PRO A 74 -6.72 12.82 -11.77
C PRO A 74 -8.09 13.37 -11.34
N LEU A 75 -8.17 13.98 -10.16
CA LEU A 75 -9.40 14.59 -9.65
C LEU A 75 -9.61 16.04 -10.14
N GLY A 76 -8.63 16.62 -10.84
CA GLY A 76 -8.67 18.04 -11.24
C GLY A 76 -8.76 19.00 -10.06
N ILE A 77 -8.19 18.65 -8.90
CA ILE A 77 -8.22 19.45 -7.68
C ILE A 77 -6.95 20.28 -7.62
N SER A 78 -7.09 21.61 -7.51
CA SER A 78 -5.94 22.48 -7.28
C SER A 78 -5.44 22.36 -5.83
N GLN A 79 -4.13 22.55 -5.62
CA GLN A 79 -3.54 22.61 -4.27
C GLN A 79 -4.25 23.65 -3.39
N TYR A 80 -4.63 24.79 -3.97
CA TYR A 80 -5.40 25.83 -3.28
C TYR A 80 -6.77 25.33 -2.79
N ARG A 81 -7.50 24.59 -3.62
CA ARG A 81 -8.81 24.03 -3.24
C ARG A 81 -8.65 23.04 -2.10
N LEU A 82 -7.67 22.14 -2.19
CA LEU A 82 -7.37 21.20 -1.10
C LEU A 82 -7.04 21.95 0.19
N ALA A 83 -6.21 23.00 0.11
CA ALA A 83 -5.80 23.83 1.26
C ALA A 83 -7.00 24.44 1.99
N GLN A 84 -7.93 25.01 1.22
CA GLN A 84 -9.18 25.55 1.77
C GLN A 84 -10.04 24.47 2.42
N THR A 85 -10.17 23.29 1.81
CA THR A 85 -10.97 22.19 2.37
C THR A 85 -10.42 21.70 3.71
N ILE A 86 -9.09 21.60 3.85
CA ILE A 86 -8.46 21.14 5.10
C ILE A 86 -8.21 22.27 6.12
N GLY A 87 -8.48 23.53 5.76
CA GLY A 87 -8.24 24.68 6.63
C GLY A 87 -6.76 24.97 6.90
N LYS A 88 -5.87 24.70 5.94
CA LYS A 88 -4.42 24.95 6.04
C LYS A 88 -3.98 25.95 4.97
N PRO A 89 -2.86 26.68 5.15
CA PRO A 89 -2.36 27.57 4.10
C PRO A 89 -1.91 26.77 2.88
N GLN A 90 -2.10 27.31 1.68
CA GLN A 90 -1.67 26.67 0.43
C GLN A 90 -0.17 26.36 0.43
N SER A 91 0.66 27.20 1.07
CA SER A 91 2.09 26.96 1.21
C SER A 91 2.39 25.62 1.87
N ALA A 92 1.60 25.20 2.86
CA ALA A 92 1.80 23.90 3.52
C ALA A 92 1.64 22.73 2.56
N ILE A 93 0.64 22.77 1.67
CA ILE A 93 0.43 21.73 0.66
C ILE A 93 1.52 21.81 -0.40
N SER A 94 1.87 23.01 -0.83
CA SER A 94 2.93 23.21 -1.81
C SER A 94 4.26 22.65 -1.30
N ASP A 95 4.61 22.89 -0.05
CA ASP A 95 5.83 22.37 0.56
C ASP A 95 5.82 20.83 0.64
N ILE A 96 4.66 20.23 0.92
CA ILE A 96 4.50 18.76 0.90
C ILE A 96 4.71 18.23 -0.51
N VAL A 97 4.05 18.82 -1.52
CA VAL A 97 4.14 18.40 -2.93
C VAL A 97 5.58 18.47 -3.45
N HIS A 98 6.34 19.48 -3.05
CA HIS A 98 7.76 19.62 -3.45
C HIS A 98 8.74 18.87 -2.53
N GLY A 99 8.25 18.05 -1.58
CA GLY A 99 9.11 17.31 -0.66
C GLY A 99 9.89 18.17 0.35
N ARG A 100 9.56 19.46 0.48
CA ARG A 100 10.18 20.37 1.45
C ARG A 100 9.63 20.20 2.88
N ARG A 101 8.49 19.55 3.02
CA ARG A 101 7.83 19.27 4.29
C ARG A 101 7.34 17.83 4.34
N SER A 102 7.67 17.13 5.41
CA SER A 102 7.13 15.80 5.70
C SER A 102 5.66 15.84 6.10
N ILE A 103 4.94 14.76 5.82
CA ILE A 103 3.55 14.59 6.25
C ILE A 103 3.52 14.25 7.74
N SER A 104 2.97 15.15 8.56
CA SER A 104 2.71 14.90 9.98
C SER A 104 1.43 14.08 10.18
N THR A 105 1.25 13.50 11.37
CA THR A 105 0.02 12.79 11.76
C THR A 105 -1.23 13.64 11.58
N GLU A 106 -1.18 14.92 11.98
CA GLU A 106 -2.29 15.85 11.79
C GLU A 106 -2.63 15.99 10.31
N MET A 107 -1.62 16.19 9.46
CA MET A 107 -1.82 16.35 8.02
C MET A 107 -2.35 15.07 7.37
N ALA A 108 -1.87 13.90 7.80
CA ALA A 108 -2.37 12.61 7.34
C ALA A 108 -3.87 12.44 7.61
N CYS A 109 -4.34 12.79 8.81
CA CYS A 109 -5.77 12.76 9.16
C CYS A 109 -6.60 13.74 8.33
N LEU A 110 -6.07 14.93 8.04
CA LEU A 110 -6.75 15.93 7.21
C LEU A 110 -6.84 15.47 5.74
N LEU A 111 -5.75 14.94 5.19
CA LEU A 111 -5.70 14.40 3.84
C LEU A 111 -6.64 13.20 3.69
N SER A 112 -6.67 12.29 4.67
CA SER A 112 -7.59 11.15 4.65
C SER A 112 -9.05 11.57 4.65
N ALA A 113 -9.40 12.59 5.44
CA ALA A 113 -10.76 13.13 5.47
C ALA A 113 -11.14 13.82 4.15
N ALA A 114 -10.22 14.56 3.53
CA ALA A 114 -10.49 15.28 2.28
C ALA A 114 -10.53 14.38 1.03
N LEU A 115 -9.71 13.33 0.98
CA LEU A 115 -9.52 12.47 -0.19
C LEU A 115 -10.17 11.10 -0.07
N GLY A 116 -10.74 10.77 1.10
CA GLY A 116 -11.41 9.49 1.33
C GLY A 116 -10.45 8.29 1.43
N THR A 117 -9.22 8.53 1.88
CA THR A 117 -8.21 7.49 2.15
C THR A 117 -8.11 7.19 3.64
N SER A 118 -7.09 6.44 4.08
CA SER A 118 -6.78 6.25 5.50
C SER A 118 -5.59 7.12 5.93
N PRO A 119 -5.50 7.55 7.21
CA PRO A 119 -4.33 8.27 7.72
C PRO A 119 -3.05 7.43 7.64
N GLU A 120 -3.15 6.12 7.89
CA GLU A 120 -2.05 5.17 7.87
C GLU A 120 -1.43 5.07 6.48
N PHE A 121 -2.24 5.18 5.41
CA PHE A 121 -1.73 5.23 4.04
C PHE A 121 -0.67 6.34 3.88
N TRP A 122 -0.99 7.56 4.30
CA TRP A 122 -0.08 8.70 4.19
C TRP A 122 1.15 8.56 5.09
N LEU A 123 0.98 8.06 6.31
CA LEU A 123 2.10 7.84 7.23
C LEU A 123 3.03 6.72 6.76
N ASN A 124 2.49 5.65 6.17
CA ASN A 124 3.29 4.56 5.61
C ASN A 124 4.09 5.02 4.39
N LEU A 125 3.54 5.90 3.56
CA LEU A 125 4.29 6.55 2.47
C LEU A 125 5.45 7.37 3.02
N GLN A 126 5.20 8.21 4.03
CA GLN A 126 6.24 9.02 4.66
C GLN A 126 7.33 8.15 5.30
N MET A 127 6.95 7.12 6.06
CA MET A 127 7.89 6.20 6.69
C MET A 127 8.74 5.46 5.66
N THR A 128 8.12 4.97 4.58
CA THR A 128 8.84 4.26 3.51
C THR A 128 9.82 5.19 2.81
N TYR A 129 9.41 6.43 2.55
CA TYR A 129 10.28 7.46 1.99
C TYR A 129 11.46 7.75 2.90
N ASP A 130 11.19 8.06 4.19
CA ASP A 130 12.21 8.41 5.17
C ASP A 130 13.25 7.30 5.32
N LEU A 131 12.82 6.04 5.44
CA LEU A 131 13.73 4.89 5.54
C LEU A 131 14.60 4.70 4.30
N LYS A 132 14.07 4.97 3.10
CA LYS A 132 14.84 4.85 1.85
C LYS A 132 15.81 6.01 1.63
N THR A 133 15.48 7.19 2.13
CA THR A 133 16.34 8.39 2.04
C THR A 133 17.28 8.55 3.23
N PHE A 134 17.18 7.67 4.22
CA PHE A 134 17.97 7.76 5.44
C PHE A 134 19.46 7.58 5.12
N ASP A 135 20.29 8.48 5.65
CA ASP A 135 21.73 8.40 5.50
C ASP A 135 22.32 7.38 6.49
N GLU A 136 22.65 6.20 5.98
CA GLU A 136 23.22 5.10 6.76
C GLU A 136 24.55 5.46 7.43
N ALA A 137 25.28 6.48 6.93
CA ALA A 137 26.52 6.95 7.55
C ALA A 137 26.31 7.41 9.00
N ILE A 138 25.10 7.85 9.35
CA ILE A 138 24.73 8.21 10.72
C ILE A 138 24.85 6.99 11.65
N LEU A 139 24.44 5.80 11.20
CA LEU A 139 24.46 4.58 12.01
C LEU A 139 25.88 4.12 12.32
N ALA A 140 26.83 4.35 11.41
CA ALA A 140 28.24 3.99 11.60
C ALA A 140 28.88 4.68 12.82
N SER A 141 28.32 5.81 13.26
CA SER A 141 28.76 6.54 14.45
C SER A 141 28.12 6.07 15.76
N VAL A 142 27.09 5.23 15.70
CA VAL A 142 26.33 4.79 16.87
C VAL A 142 26.92 3.49 17.41
N PRO A 143 27.52 3.48 18.62
CA PRO A 143 28.00 2.24 19.21
C PRO A 143 26.83 1.34 19.62
N CYS A 144 26.94 0.04 19.35
CA CYS A 144 25.98 -0.95 19.83
C CYS A 144 26.13 -1.13 21.35
N LEU A 145 25.00 -1.17 22.07
CA LEU A 145 24.94 -1.42 23.52
C LEU A 145 24.81 -2.90 23.89
N LEU A 146 24.73 -3.78 22.88
CA LEU A 146 24.61 -5.24 22.98
C LEU A 146 25.82 -5.90 22.30
#